data_AF-A0A1G1DE75-F1
#
_entry.id   AF-A0A1G1DE75-F1
#
_cell.length_a   1.000
_cell.length_b   1.000
_cell.length_c   1.000
_cell.angle_alpha   90.00
_cell.angle_beta   90.00
_cell.angle_gamma   90.00
#
_symmetry.space_group_name_H-M   'P 1'
#
loop_
_entity.id
_entity.type
_entity.pdbx_description
1 polymer ?
#
loop_
_entity_poly.entity_id
_entity_poly.type
_entity_poly.pdbx_seq_one_letter_code
_entity_poly.pdbx_strand_id
1 'polypeptide(L)'
;MDTNVLVAVITVSGSILGASLTYYFTKLLQTKTEWQHEKMNHYKVLLSSLSDLAVDGKDKREANERFSLASNTICLVAPQYVVTALI
;
A
#
# COMPACT_ATOMS: atom_id res chain seq x y z
N MET A 1 -48.53 4.66 16.41
CA MET A 1 -47.28 3.96 16.75
C MET A 1 -46.85 4.46 18.11
N ASP A 2 -46.55 3.58 19.06
CA ASP A 2 -46.04 3.99 20.37
C ASP A 2 -44.64 4.61 20.25
N THR A 3 -44.42 5.71 20.96
CA THR A 3 -43.14 6.44 20.99
C THR A 3 -41.97 5.51 21.34
N ASN A 4 -42.20 4.53 22.22
CA ASN A 4 -41.20 3.53 22.59
C ASN A 4 -40.78 2.64 21.42
N VAL A 5 -41.71 2.27 20.54
CA VAL A 5 -41.41 1.44 19.36
C VAL A 5 -40.60 2.24 18.34
N LEU A 6 -40.92 3.52 18.15
CA LEU A 6 -40.16 4.41 17.26
C LEU A 6 -38.70 4.57 17.74
N VAL A 7 -38.51 4.82 19.04
CA VAL A 7 -37.16 4.98 19.63
C VAL A 7 -36.35 3.70 19.53
N ALA A 8 -36.96 2.54 19.75
CA ALA A 8 -36.29 1.25 19.61
C ALA A 8 -35.79 1.02 18.17
N VAL A 9 -36.62 1.30 17.16
CA VAL A 9 -36.26 1.15 15.74
C VAL A 9 -35.13 2.09 15.35
N ILE A 10 -35.16 3.36 15.79
CA ILE A 10 -34.10 4.33 15.52
C ILE A 10 -32.79 3.89 16.16
N THR A 11 -32.82 3.42 17.40
CA THR A 11 -31.63 2.95 18.13
C THR A 11 -30.98 1.76 17.42
N VAL A 12 -31.78 0.74 17.09
CA VAL A 12 -31.28 -0.46 16.40
C VAL A 12 -30.71 -0.10 15.02
N SER A 13 -31.42 0.73 14.25
CA SER A 13 -30.97 1.16 12.93
C SER A 13 -29.68 1.98 13.02
N GLY A 14 -29.58 2.88 14.01
CA GLY A 14 -28.39 3.67 14.28
C GLY A 14 -27.18 2.80 14.63
N SER A 15 -27.36 1.79 15.47
CA SER A 15 -26.29 0.84 15.82
C SER A 15 -25.81 0.03 14.62
N ILE A 16 -26.73 -0.45 13.78
CA ILE A 16 -26.38 -1.22 12.57
C ILE A 16 -25.63 -0.34 11.57
N LEU A 17 -26.13 0.87 11.31
CA LEU A 17 -25.48 1.82 10.40
C LEU A 17 -24.11 2.25 10.93
N GLY A 18 -24.00 2.54 12.22
CA GLY A 18 -22.73 2.89 12.86
C GLY A 18 -21.69 1.78 12.74
N ALA A 19 -22.08 0.53 13.03
CA ALA A 19 -21.19 -0.62 12.88
C ALA A 19 -20.77 -0.84 11.41
N SER A 20 -21.71 -0.73 10.47
CA SER A 20 -21.45 -0.90 9.04
C SER A 20 -20.48 0.16 8.49
N LEU A 21 -20.69 1.44 8.82
CA LEU A 21 -19.80 2.53 8.43
C LEU A 21 -18.41 2.36 9.05
N THR A 22 -18.35 2.01 10.34
CA THR A 22 -17.08 1.78 11.04
C THR A 22 -16.28 0.67 10.36
N TYR A 23 -16.92 -0.44 10.02
CA TYR A 23 -16.29 -1.54 9.30
C TYR A 23 -15.80 -1.11 7.92
N TYR A 24 -16.63 -0.38 7.16
CA TYR A 24 -16.28 0.11 5.83
C TYR A 24 -15.05 1.03 5.86
N PHE A 25 -15.05 2.05 6.72
CA PHE A 25 -13.92 2.96 6.84
C PHE A 25 -12.65 2.26 7.32
N THR A 26 -12.78 1.31 8.26
CA THR A 26 -11.66 0.49 8.71
C THR A 26 -11.06 -0.31 7.57
N LYS A 27 -11.91 -0.96 6.75
CA LYS A 27 -11.44 -1.76 5.62
C LYS A 27 -10.78 -0.90 4.54
N LEU A 28 -11.34 0.27 4.26
CA LEU A 28 -10.77 1.23 3.33
C LEU A 28 -9.39 1.74 3.79
N LEU A 29 -9.21 1.99 5.10
CA LEU A 29 -7.92 2.36 5.66
C LEU A 29 -6.91 1.21 5.54
N GLN A 30 -7.32 -0.03 5.87
CA GLN A 30 -6.47 -1.22 5.76
C GLN A 30 -5.92 -1.38 4.33
N THR A 31 -6.78 -1.31 3.32
CA THR A 31 -6.34 -1.43 1.91
C THR A 31 -5.38 -0.30 1.50
N LYS A 32 -5.62 0.93 1.96
CA LYS A 32 -4.69 2.04 1.70
C LYS A 32 -3.32 1.80 2.36
N THR A 33 -3.31 1.33 3.59
CA THR A 33 -2.07 1.03 4.33
C THR A 33 -1.31 -0.14 3.69
N GLU A 34 -2.02 -1.20 3.30
CA GLU A 34 -1.45 -2.35 2.57
C GLU A 34 -0.78 -1.88 1.28
N TRP A 35 -1.48 -1.07 0.49
CA TRP A 35 -0.95 -0.50 -0.75
C TRP A 35 0.29 0.39 -0.53
N GLN A 36 0.28 1.22 0.52
CA GLN A 36 1.44 2.04 0.87
C GLN A 36 2.62 1.19 1.33
N HIS A 37 2.37 0.13 2.09
CA HIS A 37 3.38 -0.79 2.56
C HIS A 37 4.03 -1.57 1.40
N GLU A 38 3.22 -2.04 0.45
CA GLU A 38 3.70 -2.71 -0.75
C GLU A 38 4.57 -1.79 -1.61
N LYS A 39 4.14 -0.54 -1.83
CA LYS A 39 4.97 0.49 -2.48
C LYS A 39 6.30 0.68 -1.77
N MET A 40 6.28 0.84 -0.45
CA MET A 40 7.49 1.01 0.35
C MET A 40 8.44 -0.18 0.21
N ASN A 41 7.90 -1.41 0.15
CA ASN A 41 8.71 -2.60 -0.07
C ASN A 41 9.41 -2.59 -1.44
N HIS A 42 8.71 -2.23 -2.51
CA HIS A 42 9.34 -2.10 -3.83
C HIS A 42 10.48 -1.07 -3.83
N TYR A 43 10.27 0.09 -3.20
CA TYR A 43 11.33 1.10 -3.09
C TYR A 43 12.52 0.62 -2.27
N LYS A 44 12.29 -0.12 -1.17
CA LYS A 44 13.37 -0.73 -0.38
C LYS A 44 14.17 -1.74 -1.20
N VAL A 45 13.51 -2.56 -2.00
CA VAL A 45 14.17 -3.54 -2.88
C VAL A 45 15.04 -2.82 -3.92
N LEU A 46 14.52 -1.76 -4.55
CA LEU A 46 15.30 -0.93 -5.47
C LEU A 46 16.54 -0.33 -4.79
N LEU A 47 16.36 0.31 -3.64
CA LEU A 47 17.47 0.93 -2.92
C LEU A 47 18.52 -0.08 -2.45
N SER A 48 18.07 -1.26 -2.01
CA SER A 48 18.96 -2.38 -1.65
C SER A 48 19.76 -2.86 -2.86
N SER A 49 19.11 -3.04 -4.02
CA SER A 49 19.77 -3.45 -5.25
C SER A 49 20.78 -2.41 -5.77
N LEU A 50 20.49 -1.12 -5.57
CA LEU A 50 21.40 -0.03 -5.91
C LEU A 50 22.60 0.00 -4.97
N SER A 51 22.38 -0.20 -3.66
CA SER A 51 23.46 -0.35 -2.68
C SER A 51 24.34 -1.54 -3.01
N ASP A 52 23.76 -2.67 -3.43
CA ASP A 52 24.50 -3.87 -3.83
C ASP A 52 25.42 -3.63 -5.03
N LEU A 53 25.04 -2.71 -5.93
CA LEU A 53 25.85 -2.30 -7.07
C LEU A 53 27.05 -1.42 -6.65
N ALA A 54 26.89 -0.64 -5.58
CA ALA A 54 27.89 0.30 -5.10
C ALA A 54 28.95 -0.32 -4.16
N VAL A 55 28.69 -1.50 -3.59
CA VAL A 55 29.60 -2.19 -2.68
C VAL A 55 30.67 -2.97 -3.44
N ASP A 56 31.95 -2.63 -3.24
CA ASP A 56 33.07 -3.43 -3.74
C ASP A 56 33.15 -4.77 -2.99
N GLY A 57 33.03 -5.87 -3.73
CA GLY A 57 33.07 -7.25 -3.20
C GLY A 57 31.88 -8.15 -3.59
N LYS A 58 30.82 -7.59 -4.20
CA LYS A 58 29.72 -8.38 -4.80
C LYS A 58 29.96 -8.66 -6.29
N ASP A 59 29.40 -9.76 -6.79
CA ASP A 59 29.38 -10.04 -8.23
C ASP A 59 28.56 -8.95 -8.93
N LYS A 60 29.26 -8.10 -9.70
CA LYS A 60 28.66 -6.96 -10.42
C LYS A 60 27.60 -7.42 -11.42
N ARG A 61 27.70 -8.63 -11.97
CA ARG A 61 26.71 -9.18 -12.91
C ARG A 61 25.40 -9.50 -12.19
N GLU A 62 25.49 -10.18 -11.05
CA GLU A 62 24.32 -10.53 -10.23
C GLU A 62 23.66 -9.28 -9.64
N ALA A 63 24.45 -8.32 -9.16
CA ALA A 63 23.93 -7.05 -8.66
C ALA A 63 23.18 -6.26 -9.76
N ASN A 64 23.71 -6.25 -10.99
CA ASN A 64 23.09 -5.56 -12.12
C ASN A 64 21.78 -6.23 -12.57
N GLU A 65 21.70 -7.57 -12.52
CA GLU A 65 20.48 -8.31 -12.79
C GLU A 65 19.38 -7.97 -11.76
N ARG A 66 19.73 -7.99 -10.46
CA ARG A 66 18.80 -7.63 -9.38
C ARG A 66 18.32 -6.17 -9.49
N PHE A 67 19.22 -5.25 -9.84
CA PHE A 67 18.86 -3.85 -10.06
C PHE A 67 17.92 -3.68 -11.26
N SER A 68 18.15 -4.42 -12.35
CA SER A 68 17.28 -4.39 -13.54
C SER A 68 15.87 -4.89 -13.21
N LEU A 69 15.76 -5.99 -12.46
CA LEU A 69 14.47 -6.52 -12.00
C LEU A 69 13.73 -5.55 -11.07
N ALA A 70 14.46 -4.95 -10.12
CA ALA A 70 13.89 -3.97 -9.20
C ALA A 70 13.41 -2.70 -9.92
N SER A 71 14.18 -2.23 -10.90
CA SER A 71 13.82 -1.06 -11.73
C SER A 71 12.57 -1.33 -12.56
N ASN A 72 12.48 -2.50 -13.22
CA ASN A 72 11.29 -2.91 -13.97
C ASN A 72 10.05 -2.99 -13.08
N THR A 73 10.20 -3.51 -11.86
CA THR A 73 9.11 -3.61 -10.90
C THR A 73 8.61 -2.23 -10.47
N ILE A 74 9.54 -1.30 -10.21
CA ILE A 74 9.22 0.09 -9.86
C ILE A 74 8.49 0.80 -10.99
N CYS A 75 8.86 0.57 -12.26
CA CYS A 75 8.16 1.14 -13.42
C CYS A 75 6.66 0.78 -13.48
N LEU A 76 6.24 -0.35 -12.89
CA LEU A 76 4.83 -0.78 -12.88
C LEU A 76 4.02 -0.15 -11.75
N VAL A 77 4.65 0.20 -10.62
CA VAL A 77 3.95 0.62 -9.38
C VAL A 77 4.16 2.09 -9.03
N ALA A 78 5.22 2.71 -9.56
CA ALA A 78 5.61 4.07 -9.22
C ALA A 78 4.86 5.10 -10.07
N PRO A 79 4.66 6.32 -9.52
CA PRO A 79 4.14 7.44 -10.31
C PRO A 79 5.08 7.80 -11.47
N GLN A 80 4.51 8.34 -12.56
CA GLN A 80 5.27 8.70 -13.76
C GLN A 80 6.50 9.59 -13.48
N TYR A 81 6.40 10.54 -12.54
CA TYR A 81 7.52 11.43 -12.21
C TYR A 81 8.73 10.68 -11.62
N VAL A 82 8.51 9.55 -10.93
CA VAL A 82 9.59 8.72 -10.39
C VAL A 82 10.24 7.93 -11.51
N VAL A 83 9.44 7.38 -12.42
CA VAL A 83 9.92 6.62 -13.58
C VAL A 83 10.79 7.50 -14.48
N THR A 84 10.35 8.73 -14.75
CA THR A 84 11.12 9.71 -15.53
C THR A 84 12.45 10.10 -14.87
N ALA A 85 12.56 10.03 -13.54
CA ALA A 85 13.82 10.33 -12.84
C ALA A 85 14.79 9.14 -12.79
N LEU A 86 14.31 7.91 -13.06
CA LEU A 86 15.10 6.69 -13.01
C LEU A 86 15.76 6.36 -14.36
N ILE A 87 15.14 6.80 -15.47
CA ILE A 87 15.61 6.61 -16.86
C ILE A 87 16.51 7.78 -17.26
#